data_AF-A0A8T2IH74-F1
#
_entry.id   AF-A0A8T2IH74-F1
#
_cell.length_a   1.000
_cell.length_b   1.000
_cell.length_c   1.000
_cell.angle_alpha   90.00
_cell.angle_beta   90.00
_cell.angle_gamma   90.00
#
_symmetry.space_group_name_H-M   'P 1'
#
loop_
_entity.id
_entity.type
_entity.pdbx_description
1 polymer ?
#
loop_
_entity_poly.entity_id
_entity_poly.type
_entity_poly.pdbx_seq_one_letter_code
_entity_poly.pdbx_strand_id
1 'polypeptide(L)'
;MTNTVKVYVKLFGDSPFIACMDLDMAYREILDPLFVWLGPTGGVIKGCKKAKLTDTGKLMLKSFLKSMSGTYNCAVSYVIIVNDQKVIEYKTFSFLLMGLIFTAYQEPDYTYKVNLRFTTASCTFPINFRAVENLISMIAESIKNVTCKVLEHSHECHVVKAPKLHLQTHLFITFKVIPSGSQRDEECPTNIDCAEEANRHLQKKEGFVNVPKINYVENSLDIGRIDSCRPGYGKNEALHKDCPDCCVSCTTRKTVYVLIPVILNII
;
A
#
# COMPACT_ATOMS: atom_id res chain seq x y z
N MET A 1 -21.16 -23.77 22.11
CA MET A 1 -21.22 -23.12 20.78
C MET A 1 -19.79 -22.78 20.39
N THR A 2 -19.21 -23.47 19.41
CA THR A 2 -17.84 -23.22 18.94
C THR A 2 -17.84 -21.98 18.05
N ASN A 3 -17.27 -20.88 18.54
CA ASN A 3 -17.09 -19.66 17.74
C ASN A 3 -16.02 -19.94 16.66
N THR A 4 -16.47 -20.12 15.42
CA THR A 4 -15.56 -20.27 14.28
C THR A 4 -14.97 -18.92 13.91
N VAL A 5 -13.64 -18.80 13.97
CA VAL A 5 -12.92 -17.58 13.60
C VAL A 5 -12.74 -17.54 12.09
N LYS A 6 -13.12 -16.43 11.43
CA LYS A 6 -12.90 -16.24 9.99
C LYS A 6 -11.51 -15.67 9.75
N VAL A 7 -10.73 -16.31 8.89
CA VAL A 7 -9.38 -15.87 8.49
C VAL A 7 -9.35 -15.69 6.98
N TYR A 8 -9.08 -14.47 6.54
CA TYR A 8 -8.97 -14.15 5.12
C TYR A 8 -7.53 -14.30 4.66
N VAL A 9 -7.33 -15.06 3.59
CA VAL A 9 -5.99 -15.38 3.06
C VAL A 9 -5.90 -14.96 1.61
N LYS A 10 -4.86 -14.20 1.25
CA LYS A 10 -4.59 -13.82 -0.13
C LYS A 10 -4.26 -15.08 -0.95
N LEU A 11 -4.94 -15.26 -2.07
CA LEU A 11 -4.63 -16.34 -3.00
C LEU A 11 -3.21 -16.17 -3.59
N PHE A 12 -2.51 -17.30 -3.72
CA PHE A 12 -1.10 -17.43 -4.09
C PHE A 12 -0.08 -16.81 -3.10
N GLY A 13 -0.55 -16.16 -2.03
CA GLY A 13 0.30 -15.68 -0.93
C GLY A 13 0.34 -16.65 0.24
N ASP A 14 1.20 -16.35 1.21
CA ASP A 14 1.24 -17.08 2.48
C ASP A 14 0.15 -16.58 3.43
N SER A 15 -0.44 -17.47 4.22
CA SER A 15 -1.39 -17.09 5.26
C SER A 15 -0.68 -16.38 6.42
N PRO A 16 -1.38 -15.57 7.23
CA PRO A 16 -0.85 -15.21 8.54
C PRO A 16 -0.61 -16.48 9.37
N PHE A 17 0.20 -16.36 10.41
CA PHE A 17 0.32 -17.40 11.43
C PHE A 17 -0.97 -17.45 12.26
N ILE A 18 -1.60 -18.61 12.27
CA ILE A 18 -2.83 -18.87 13.03
C ILE A 18 -2.44 -19.62 14.30
N ALA A 19 -2.75 -19.05 15.45
CA ALA A 19 -2.43 -19.63 16.75
C ALA A 19 -3.53 -20.60 17.20
N CYS A 20 -3.14 -21.77 17.70
CA CYS A 20 -4.02 -22.79 18.24
C CYS A 20 -4.34 -22.53 19.73
N MET A 21 -4.89 -21.36 20.03
CA MET A 21 -5.20 -20.95 21.40
C MET A 21 -6.19 -19.77 21.39
N ASP A 22 -6.90 -19.60 22.49
CA ASP A 22 -7.66 -18.38 22.79
C ASP A 22 -6.77 -17.34 23.50
N LEU A 23 -7.30 -16.13 23.70
CA LEU A 23 -6.57 -15.05 24.38
C LEU A 23 -6.20 -15.43 25.82
N ASP A 24 -7.08 -16.13 26.55
CA ASP A 24 -6.84 -16.51 27.94
C ASP A 24 -5.66 -17.50 28.06
N MET A 25 -5.62 -18.51 27.20
CA MET A 25 -4.53 -19.48 27.14
C MET A 25 -3.22 -18.84 26.69
N ALA A 26 -3.25 -17.81 25.84
CA ALA A 26 -2.04 -17.09 25.42
C ALA A 26 -1.33 -16.36 26.58
N TYR A 27 -2.04 -16.08 27.69
CA TYR A 27 -1.48 -15.43 28.88
C TYR A 27 -1.21 -16.40 30.04
N ARG A 28 -1.46 -17.70 29.88
CA ARG A 28 -1.26 -18.72 30.93
C ARG A 28 -0.05 -19.59 30.60
N GLU A 29 0.65 -20.01 31.65
CA GLU A 29 1.63 -21.08 31.55
C GLU A 29 0.91 -22.43 31.45
N ILE A 30 1.25 -23.20 30.41
CA ILE A 30 0.72 -24.54 30.16
C ILE A 30 1.88 -25.50 30.05
N LEU A 31 1.73 -26.70 30.59
CA LEU A 31 2.80 -27.70 30.62
C LEU A 31 2.60 -28.71 29.49
N ASP A 32 3.71 -29.12 28.87
CA ASP A 32 3.79 -30.15 27.83
C ASP A 32 2.71 -30.05 26.71
N PRO A 33 2.54 -28.87 26.08
CA PRO A 33 1.47 -28.71 25.10
C PRO A 33 1.74 -29.51 23.81
N LEU A 34 0.73 -30.25 23.36
CA LEU A 34 0.74 -30.98 22.09
C LEU A 34 -0.34 -30.44 21.17
N PHE A 35 0.07 -29.96 19.99
CA PHE A 35 -0.81 -29.35 19.01
C PHE A 35 -1.02 -30.26 17.79
N VAL A 36 -2.28 -30.41 17.38
CA VAL A 36 -2.67 -31.18 16.19
C VAL A 36 -3.56 -30.31 15.30
N TRP A 37 -3.14 -30.12 14.05
CA TRP A 37 -3.91 -29.41 13.04
C TRP A 37 -4.53 -30.37 12.02
N LEU A 38 -5.82 -30.18 11.77
CA LEU A 38 -6.61 -30.89 10.78
C LEU A 38 -7.05 -29.92 9.68
N GLY A 39 -6.89 -30.32 8.42
CA GLY A 39 -7.34 -29.56 7.27
C GLY A 39 -8.84 -29.67 7.01
N PRO A 40 -9.34 -29.00 5.94
CA PRO A 40 -10.75 -28.97 5.57
C PRO A 40 -11.38 -30.34 5.32
N THR A 41 -10.57 -31.31 4.89
CA THR A 41 -11.00 -32.69 4.63
C THR A 41 -10.81 -33.61 5.83
N GLY A 42 -10.36 -33.09 6.98
CA GLY A 42 -10.05 -33.86 8.18
C GLY A 42 -8.64 -34.47 8.22
N GLY A 43 -7.84 -34.32 7.16
CA GLY A 43 -6.46 -34.82 7.12
C GLY A 43 -5.49 -34.06 8.03
N VAL A 44 -4.56 -34.77 8.66
CA VAL A 44 -3.51 -34.18 9.51
C VAL A 44 -2.56 -33.33 8.68
N ILE A 45 -2.30 -32.09 9.10
CA ILE A 45 -1.47 -31.12 8.36
C ILE A 45 0.04 -31.34 8.55
N LYS A 46 0.46 -32.05 9.60
CA LYS A 46 1.88 -32.31 9.89
C LYS A 46 2.54 -33.05 8.72
N GLY A 47 3.61 -32.47 8.18
CA GLY A 47 4.33 -33.01 7.01
C GLY A 47 3.85 -32.49 5.64
N CYS A 48 2.80 -31.67 5.59
CA CYS A 48 2.35 -31.04 4.35
C CYS A 48 3.38 -30.00 3.85
N LYS A 49 3.86 -30.15 2.61
CA LYS A 49 4.85 -29.23 1.98
C LYS A 49 4.37 -27.77 1.92
N LYS A 50 3.06 -27.57 1.78
CA LYS A 50 2.41 -26.24 1.74
C LYS A 50 2.00 -25.72 3.12
N ALA A 51 2.49 -26.33 4.20
CA ALA A 51 2.24 -25.86 5.56
C ALA A 51 3.56 -25.68 6.30
N LYS A 52 3.63 -24.66 7.16
CA LYS A 52 4.67 -24.47 8.15
C LYS A 52 4.02 -24.48 9.53
N LEU A 53 4.39 -25.46 10.34
CA LEU A 53 4.03 -25.54 11.75
C LEU A 53 5.21 -25.06 12.58
N THR A 54 4.92 -24.28 13.62
CA THR A 54 5.91 -23.87 14.62
C THR A 54 5.82 -24.76 15.85
N ASP A 55 6.88 -24.82 16.64
CA ASP A 55 6.90 -25.58 17.90
C ASP A 55 5.88 -25.03 18.91
N THR A 56 5.50 -23.75 18.79
CA THR A 56 4.43 -23.10 19.56
C THR A 56 3.01 -23.40 19.07
N GLY A 57 2.83 -24.34 18.13
CA GLY A 57 1.51 -24.75 17.65
C GLY A 57 0.87 -23.82 16.62
N LYS A 58 1.58 -22.79 16.12
CA LYS A 58 1.07 -21.90 15.06
C LYS A 58 1.17 -22.54 13.68
N LEU A 59 0.14 -22.34 12.86
CA LEU A 59 0.06 -22.80 11.46
C LEU A 59 0.17 -21.62 10.49
N MET A 60 1.01 -21.77 9.45
CA MET A 60 0.99 -20.92 8.26
C MET A 60 0.89 -21.81 7.02
N LEU A 61 0.01 -21.45 6.08
CA LEU A 61 -0.14 -22.12 4.79
C LEU A 61 0.59 -21.31 3.72
N LYS A 62 1.42 -22.00 2.92
CA LYS A 62 2.24 -21.39 1.88
C LYS A 62 1.53 -21.38 0.54
N SER A 63 1.69 -20.30 -0.22
CA SER A 63 1.15 -20.16 -1.58
C SER A 63 -0.30 -20.67 -1.68
N PHE A 64 -1.15 -20.08 -0.84
CA PHE A 64 -2.50 -20.53 -0.56
C PHE A 64 -3.34 -20.62 -1.84
N LEU A 65 -3.91 -21.80 -2.11
CA LEU A 65 -4.75 -22.02 -3.29
C LEU A 65 -6.24 -22.01 -2.92
N LYS A 66 -7.10 -21.77 -3.90
CA LYS A 66 -8.56 -21.76 -3.69
C LYS A 66 -9.05 -23.08 -3.07
N SER A 67 -8.52 -24.21 -3.53
CA SER A 67 -8.82 -25.55 -3.01
C SER A 67 -8.38 -25.78 -1.57
N MET A 68 -7.54 -24.91 -1.01
CA MET A 68 -7.12 -24.95 0.40
C MET A 68 -8.08 -24.20 1.33
N SER A 69 -9.14 -23.56 0.79
CA SER A 69 -10.17 -22.91 1.60
C SER A 69 -11.03 -23.93 2.33
N GLY A 70 -11.52 -23.56 3.52
CA GLY A 70 -12.39 -24.39 4.33
C GLY A 70 -12.06 -24.32 5.82
N THR A 71 -12.66 -25.21 6.59
CA THR A 71 -12.52 -25.23 8.04
C THR A 71 -11.28 -26.00 8.46
N TYR A 72 -10.34 -25.32 9.10
CA TYR A 72 -9.20 -25.93 9.76
C TYR A 72 -9.52 -26.05 11.24
N ASN A 73 -9.28 -27.23 11.80
CA ASN A 73 -9.45 -27.46 13.22
C ASN A 73 -8.08 -27.65 13.86
N CYS A 74 -7.90 -27.06 15.03
CA CYS A 74 -6.75 -27.35 15.86
C CYS A 74 -7.20 -27.91 17.20
N ALA A 75 -6.59 -29.01 17.61
CA ALA A 75 -6.70 -29.54 18.95
C ALA A 75 -5.39 -29.31 19.71
N VAL A 76 -5.49 -28.91 20.96
CA VAL A 76 -4.37 -28.81 21.89
C VAL A 76 -4.67 -29.65 23.12
N SER A 77 -3.72 -30.47 23.53
CA SER A 77 -3.71 -31.10 24.85
C SER A 77 -2.58 -30.55 25.68
N TYR A 78 -2.82 -30.25 26.95
CA TYR A 78 -1.83 -29.69 27.86
C TYR A 78 -2.06 -30.19 29.28
N VAL A 79 -1.02 -30.14 30.09
CA VAL A 79 -1.06 -30.52 31.49
C VAL A 79 -1.29 -29.28 32.36
N ILE A 80 -2.20 -29.40 33.32
CA ILE A 80 -2.40 -28.45 34.41
C ILE A 80 -2.21 -29.15 35.76
N ILE A 81 -1.88 -28.37 36.79
CA ILE A 81 -1.76 -28.86 38.16
C ILE A 81 -2.97 -28.37 38.94
N VAL A 82 -3.80 -29.29 39.40
CA VAL A 82 -4.97 -29.01 40.23
C VAL A 82 -4.84 -29.83 41.52
N ASN A 83 -4.77 -29.16 42.68
CA ASN A 83 -4.59 -29.81 43.98
C ASN A 83 -3.42 -30.82 44.01
N ASP A 84 -2.25 -30.39 43.51
CA ASP A 84 -1.02 -31.19 43.39
C ASP A 84 -1.11 -32.45 42.49
N GLN A 85 -2.19 -32.57 41.71
CA GLN A 85 -2.36 -33.63 40.72
C GLN A 85 -2.22 -33.09 39.31
N LYS A 86 -1.49 -33.82 38.45
CA LYS A 86 -1.38 -33.52 37.02
C LYS A 86 -2.65 -34.00 36.31
N VAL A 87 -3.36 -33.06 35.69
CA VAL A 87 -4.56 -33.33 34.89
C VAL A 87 -4.27 -32.92 33.44
N ILE A 88 -4.67 -33.77 32.49
CA ILE A 88 -4.57 -33.46 31.06
C ILE A 88 -5.89 -32.83 30.61
N GLU A 89 -5.82 -31.62 30.08
CA GLU A 89 -6.95 -30.95 29.45
C GLU A 89 -6.84 -30.97 27.93
N TYR A 90 -7.99 -30.88 27.27
CA TYR A 90 -8.13 -30.86 25.82
C TYR A 90 -8.99 -29.67 25.39
N LYS A 91 -8.49 -28.87 24.45
CA LYS A 91 -9.26 -27.80 23.81
C LYS A 91 -9.21 -27.94 22.29
N THR A 92 -10.26 -27.48 21.63
CA THR A 92 -10.37 -27.47 20.17
C THR A 92 -10.83 -26.11 19.68
N PHE A 93 -10.20 -25.66 18.60
CA PHE A 93 -10.45 -24.38 17.94
C PHE A 93 -10.73 -24.61 16.46
N SER A 94 -11.71 -23.88 15.91
CA SER A 94 -12.11 -23.99 14.51
C SER A 94 -11.90 -22.66 13.80
N PHE A 95 -11.24 -22.71 12.65
CA PHE A 95 -10.90 -21.55 11.83
C PHE A 95 -11.41 -21.75 10.41
N LEU A 96 -12.27 -20.86 9.93
CA LEU A 96 -12.70 -20.86 8.53
C LEU A 96 -11.72 -20.01 7.72
N LEU A 97 -10.87 -20.66 6.93
CA LEU A 97 -9.93 -19.99 6.03
C LEU A 97 -10.58 -19.79 4.66
N MET A 98 -10.57 -18.55 4.19
CA MET A 98 -11.17 -18.16 2.92
C MET A 98 -10.12 -17.55 2.01
N GLY A 99 -9.85 -18.21 0.88
CA GLY A 99 -9.03 -17.66 -0.18
C GLY A 99 -9.72 -16.48 -0.84
N LEU A 100 -9.08 -15.32 -0.81
CA LEU A 100 -9.48 -14.13 -1.52
C LEU A 100 -8.57 -13.90 -2.71
N ILE A 101 -9.15 -13.77 -3.90
CA ILE A 101 -8.48 -13.13 -5.02
C ILE A 101 -8.71 -11.63 -4.83
N PHE A 102 -7.64 -10.87 -4.66
CA PHE A 102 -7.68 -9.42 -4.80
C PHE A 102 -7.67 -9.08 -6.29
N THR A 103 -8.77 -9.32 -7.01
CA THR A 103 -8.93 -8.81 -8.39
C THR A 103 -9.50 -7.40 -8.42
N ALA A 104 -9.85 -6.85 -7.27
CA ALA A 104 -10.52 -5.55 -7.18
C ALA A 104 -9.74 -4.49 -6.41
N TYR A 105 -8.62 -4.83 -5.76
CA TYR A 105 -7.77 -3.88 -5.05
C TYR A 105 -6.43 -3.77 -5.76
N GLN A 106 -6.20 -2.59 -6.32
CA GLN A 106 -4.95 -2.21 -6.97
C GLN A 106 -4.32 -1.11 -6.13
N GLU A 107 -3.03 -1.20 -5.80
CA GLU A 107 -2.33 -0.07 -5.22
C GLU A 107 -2.42 1.12 -6.20
N PRO A 108 -2.80 2.32 -5.73
CA PRO A 108 -2.89 3.48 -6.61
C PRO A 108 -1.54 3.76 -7.24
N ASP A 109 -1.52 3.96 -8.56
CA ASP A 109 -0.35 4.52 -9.20
C ASP A 109 -0.22 5.97 -8.72
N TYR A 110 0.93 6.34 -8.18
CA TYR A 110 1.13 7.67 -7.61
C TYR A 110 1.89 8.56 -8.58
N THR A 111 1.47 9.81 -8.66
CA THR A 111 2.14 10.88 -9.38
C THR A 111 2.41 12.02 -8.42
N TYR A 112 3.62 12.55 -8.41
CA TYR A 112 3.93 13.71 -7.58
C TYR A 112 3.70 14.98 -8.36
N LYS A 113 2.81 15.84 -7.87
CA LYS A 113 2.61 17.18 -8.39
C LYS A 113 3.52 18.13 -7.63
N VAL A 114 4.40 18.81 -8.36
CA VAL A 114 5.36 19.75 -7.82
C VAL A 114 4.93 21.16 -8.21
N ASN A 115 4.82 22.05 -7.23
CA ASN A 115 4.54 23.46 -7.41
C ASN A 115 5.76 24.28 -6.95
N LEU A 116 6.16 25.28 -7.74
CA LEU A 116 7.27 26.18 -7.47
C LEU A 116 6.87 27.63 -7.76
N ARG A 117 7.49 28.59 -7.07
CA ARG A 117 7.36 30.01 -7.42
C ARG A 117 8.72 30.64 -7.71
N PHE A 118 8.76 31.44 -8.77
CA PHE A 118 9.93 32.24 -9.16
C PHE A 118 9.54 33.70 -9.34
N THR A 119 10.42 34.63 -8.99
CA THR A 119 10.28 36.04 -9.34
C THR A 119 10.77 36.28 -10.76
N THR A 120 10.09 37.16 -11.50
CA THR A 120 10.50 37.65 -12.83
C THR A 120 10.33 39.17 -12.90
N ALA A 121 10.93 39.80 -13.90
CA ALA A 121 10.84 41.25 -14.11
C ALA A 121 9.43 41.70 -14.53
N SER A 122 8.71 40.91 -15.34
CA SER A 122 7.35 41.21 -15.81
C SER A 122 6.67 39.96 -16.38
N CYS A 123 5.34 39.89 -16.36
CA CYS A 123 4.58 38.81 -16.99
C CYS A 123 4.61 38.88 -18.52
N THR A 124 4.79 40.08 -19.08
CA THR A 124 4.94 40.27 -20.54
C THR A 124 6.35 39.94 -21.02
N PHE A 125 7.25 39.53 -20.13
CA PHE A 125 8.64 39.28 -20.48
C PHE A 125 8.76 38.04 -21.38
N PRO A 126 9.14 38.18 -22.67
CA PRO A 126 9.04 37.08 -23.65
C PRO A 126 9.92 35.87 -23.31
N ILE A 127 10.93 36.09 -22.47
CA ILE A 127 11.89 35.09 -22.05
C ILE A 127 11.35 34.14 -20.98
N ASN A 128 10.25 34.49 -20.29
CA ASN A 128 9.68 33.68 -19.21
C ASN A 128 9.46 32.23 -19.65
N PHE A 129 8.86 32.03 -20.83
CA PHE A 129 8.64 30.70 -21.40
C PHE A 129 9.95 29.91 -21.52
N ARG A 130 10.99 30.51 -22.12
CA ARG A 130 12.29 29.85 -22.31
C ARG A 130 13.01 29.57 -21.00
N ALA A 131 12.87 30.44 -20.00
CA ALA A 131 13.44 30.22 -18.68
C ALA A 131 12.77 29.03 -17.97
N VAL A 132 11.44 28.89 -18.10
CA VAL A 132 10.69 27.75 -17.57
C VAL A 132 11.11 26.44 -18.27
N GLU A 133 11.21 26.42 -19.60
CA GLU A 133 11.65 25.22 -20.34
C GLU A 133 13.07 24.76 -19.95
N ASN A 134 13.98 25.72 -19.79
CA ASN A 134 15.35 25.43 -19.34
C ASN A 134 15.36 24.85 -17.92
N LEU A 135 14.55 25.42 -17.02
CA LEU A 135 14.40 24.92 -15.66
C LEU A 135 13.85 23.48 -15.65
N ILE A 136 12.80 23.19 -16.42
CA ILE A 136 12.22 21.85 -16.51
C ILE A 136 13.26 20.85 -17.05
N SER A 137 14.06 21.24 -18.04
CA SER A 137 15.13 20.39 -18.58
C SER A 137 16.22 20.08 -17.54
N MET A 138 16.65 21.08 -16.77
CA MET A 138 17.62 20.90 -15.67
C MET A 138 17.08 19.96 -14.59
N ILE A 139 15.81 20.11 -14.19
CA ILE A 139 15.16 19.23 -13.22
C ILE A 139 15.09 17.80 -13.77
N ALA A 140 14.65 17.64 -15.02
CA ALA A 140 14.53 16.33 -15.67
C ALA A 140 15.87 15.60 -15.76
N GLU A 141 16.96 16.32 -16.05
CA GLU A 141 18.31 15.77 -16.05
C GLU A 141 18.77 15.37 -14.64
N SER A 142 18.50 16.20 -13.63
CA SER A 142 18.88 15.92 -12.24
C SER A 142 18.17 14.69 -11.65
N ILE A 143 16.94 14.39 -12.09
CA ILE A 143 16.17 13.24 -11.57
C ILE A 143 16.25 12.01 -12.48
N LYS A 144 16.98 12.10 -13.61
CA LYS A 144 17.14 11.02 -14.59
C LYS A 144 17.81 9.77 -13.99
N ASN A 145 18.79 9.96 -13.09
CA ASN A 145 19.51 8.88 -12.42
C ASN A 145 18.66 8.13 -11.37
N VAL A 146 17.46 8.65 -11.06
CA VAL A 146 16.57 8.12 -10.02
C VAL A 146 15.46 7.25 -10.61
N THR A 147 15.53 6.92 -11.91
CA THR A 147 14.43 6.25 -12.61
C THR A 147 13.12 7.03 -12.47
N CYS A 148 13.11 8.37 -12.61
CA CYS A 148 11.86 9.17 -12.62
C CYS A 148 11.78 10.02 -13.90
N LYS A 149 10.58 10.43 -14.32
CA LYS A 149 10.33 11.31 -15.49
C LYS A 149 9.49 12.51 -15.09
N VAL A 150 9.82 13.67 -15.65
CA VAL A 150 8.96 14.87 -15.59
C VAL A 150 7.94 14.81 -16.73
N LEU A 151 6.68 15.08 -16.43
CA LEU A 151 5.56 15.16 -17.37
C LEU A 151 4.70 16.40 -17.08
N GLU A 152 3.89 16.79 -18.08
CA GLU A 152 2.79 17.75 -17.93
C GLU A 152 3.14 19.01 -17.13
N HIS A 153 4.09 19.81 -17.63
CA HIS A 153 4.45 21.08 -17.02
C HIS A 153 3.60 22.24 -17.56
N SER A 154 3.32 23.20 -16.68
CA SER A 154 2.63 24.45 -17.01
C SER A 154 3.16 25.60 -16.15
N HIS A 155 2.94 26.83 -16.60
CA HIS A 155 3.25 28.01 -15.80
C HIS A 155 2.20 29.11 -15.99
N GLU A 156 1.95 29.84 -14.92
CA GLU A 156 1.14 31.06 -14.92
C GLU A 156 1.95 32.21 -14.34
N CYS A 157 1.62 33.44 -14.72
CA CYS A 157 2.28 34.64 -14.21
C CYS A 157 1.29 35.58 -13.54
N HIS A 158 1.60 36.01 -12.31
CA HIS A 158 0.74 36.90 -11.54
C HIS A 158 1.56 37.97 -10.83
N VAL A 159 0.96 39.15 -10.62
CA VAL A 159 1.53 40.19 -9.76
C VAL A 159 1.00 39.99 -8.34
N VAL A 160 1.91 39.78 -7.41
CA VAL A 160 1.60 39.42 -6.03
C VAL A 160 2.01 40.56 -5.11
N LYS A 161 1.13 40.89 -4.16
CA LYS A 161 1.43 41.81 -3.07
C LYS A 161 1.82 41.00 -1.83
N ALA A 162 3.11 40.89 -1.56
CA ALA A 162 3.60 40.21 -0.37
C ALA A 162 3.45 41.09 0.88
N PRO A 163 3.19 40.52 2.07
CA PRO A 163 3.14 41.28 3.32
C PRO A 163 4.48 42.00 3.56
N LYS A 164 4.45 43.32 3.74
CA LYS A 164 5.63 44.19 3.99
C LYS A 164 6.62 44.35 2.81
N LEU A 165 6.30 43.91 1.59
CA LEU A 165 7.12 44.14 0.39
C LEU A 165 6.34 44.88 -0.72
N HIS A 166 7.08 45.44 -1.68
CA HIS A 166 6.53 46.00 -2.92
C HIS A 166 5.84 44.93 -3.79
N LEU A 167 5.05 45.36 -4.78
CA LEU A 167 4.47 44.47 -5.78
C LEU A 167 5.60 43.69 -6.48
N GLN A 168 5.46 42.37 -6.54
CA GLN A 168 6.41 41.49 -7.21
C GLN A 168 5.69 40.66 -8.25
N THR A 169 6.37 40.38 -9.36
CA THR A 169 5.83 39.50 -10.39
C THR A 169 6.34 38.08 -10.20
N HIS A 170 5.44 37.14 -9.99
CA HIS A 170 5.75 35.74 -9.72
C HIS A 170 5.27 34.83 -10.86
N LEU A 171 6.12 33.88 -11.23
CA LEU A 171 5.80 32.73 -12.06
C LEU A 171 5.44 31.55 -11.15
N PHE A 172 4.27 30.98 -11.36
CA PHE A 172 3.75 29.80 -10.69
C PHE A 172 3.95 28.63 -11.63
N ILE A 173 4.92 27.78 -11.34
CA ILE A 173 5.31 26.67 -12.20
C ILE A 173 4.80 25.38 -11.56
N THR A 174 4.14 24.56 -12.36
CA THR A 174 3.60 23.26 -11.95
C THR A 174 4.11 22.19 -12.89
N PHE A 175 4.53 21.04 -12.38
CA PHE A 175 4.83 19.86 -13.20
C PHE A 175 4.56 18.57 -12.43
N LYS A 176 4.48 17.45 -13.16
CA LYS A 176 4.29 16.12 -12.59
C LYS A 176 5.57 15.30 -12.68
N VAL A 177 5.83 14.48 -11.66
CA VAL A 177 6.93 13.52 -11.63
C VAL A 177 6.35 12.11 -11.45
N ILE A 178 6.75 11.20 -12.32
CA ILE A 178 6.37 9.78 -12.27
C ILE A 178 7.62 8.88 -12.19
N PRO A 179 7.54 7.69 -11.58
CA PRO A 179 8.60 6.69 -11.69
C PRO A 179 8.72 6.12 -13.13
N SER A 180 9.92 6.14 -13.71
CA SER A 180 10.34 5.36 -14.87
C SER A 180 10.30 3.87 -14.53
N GLY A 181 9.41 3.13 -15.21
CA GLY A 181 9.07 1.74 -14.88
C GLY A 181 7.56 1.55 -14.70
N SER A 182 6.81 2.63 -14.56
CA SER A 182 5.33 2.63 -14.55
C SER A 182 4.69 2.31 -15.90
N GLN A 183 5.48 2.14 -16.98
CA GLN A 183 5.07 1.25 -18.05
C GLN A 183 5.62 -0.15 -17.75
N ARG A 184 4.73 -0.98 -17.18
CA ARG A 184 4.58 -2.40 -17.50
C ARG A 184 5.89 -3.20 -17.47
N ASP A 185 6.30 -3.67 -16.30
CA ASP A 185 6.85 -5.01 -16.12
C ASP A 185 6.74 -5.39 -14.65
N GLU A 186 6.36 -6.65 -14.38
CA GLU A 186 6.10 -7.22 -13.05
C GLU A 186 7.38 -7.44 -12.20
N GLU A 187 8.52 -6.92 -12.66
CA GLU A 187 9.81 -7.05 -11.99
C GLU A 187 10.36 -5.68 -11.62
N CYS A 188 9.90 -5.15 -10.48
CA CYS A 188 10.72 -4.52 -9.43
C CYS A 188 9.84 -3.66 -8.51
N PRO A 189 9.60 -4.04 -7.24
CA PRO A 189 9.39 -3.08 -6.18
C PRO A 189 10.78 -2.62 -5.72
N THR A 190 11.52 -1.90 -6.56
CA THR A 190 12.65 -1.13 -6.03
C THR A 190 12.05 -0.05 -5.15
N ASN A 191 12.34 -0.15 -3.86
CA ASN A 191 11.92 0.70 -2.76
C ASN A 191 12.51 2.13 -2.88
N ILE A 192 12.42 2.73 -4.06
CA ILE A 192 12.89 4.08 -4.38
C ILE A 192 11.63 4.95 -4.46
N ASP A 193 11.39 5.74 -3.43
CA ASP A 193 10.36 6.76 -3.46
C ASP A 193 10.85 7.93 -4.32
N CYS A 194 10.39 7.98 -5.58
CA CYS A 194 10.69 9.08 -6.51
C CYS A 194 10.38 10.46 -5.91
N ALA A 195 9.43 10.59 -4.97
CA ALA A 195 9.23 11.88 -4.29
C ALA A 195 10.29 12.16 -3.26
N GLU A 196 10.72 11.18 -2.46
CA GLU A 196 11.72 11.45 -1.44
C GLU A 196 13.03 11.87 -2.11
N GLU A 197 13.39 11.21 -3.21
CA GLU A 197 14.62 11.54 -3.93
C GLU A 197 14.46 12.81 -4.78
N ALA A 198 13.32 13.03 -5.45
CA ALA A 198 13.05 14.33 -6.08
C ALA A 198 13.05 15.45 -5.04
N ASN A 199 12.43 15.27 -3.87
CA ASN A 199 12.48 16.22 -2.76
C ASN A 199 13.91 16.46 -2.31
N ARG A 200 14.72 15.41 -2.13
CA ARG A 200 16.12 15.51 -1.72
C ARG A 200 16.95 16.33 -2.72
N HIS A 201 16.74 16.11 -4.02
CA HIS A 201 17.40 16.86 -5.08
C HIS A 201 16.89 18.31 -5.19
N LEU A 202 15.59 18.55 -5.07
CA LEU A 202 14.98 19.89 -5.16
C LEU A 202 15.29 20.71 -3.89
N GLN A 203 15.30 20.10 -2.71
CA GLN A 203 15.61 20.77 -1.43
C GLN A 203 17.08 21.15 -1.29
N LYS A 204 18.00 20.45 -1.96
CA LYS A 204 19.42 20.82 -1.94
C LYS A 204 19.70 22.22 -2.50
N LYS A 205 18.72 22.92 -3.10
CA LYS A 205 18.82 24.27 -3.71
C LYS A 205 19.86 24.42 -4.82
N GLU A 206 20.85 23.53 -4.94
CA GLU A 206 22.00 23.65 -5.86
C GLU A 206 21.60 23.74 -7.34
N GLY A 207 20.44 23.20 -7.74
CA GLY A 207 19.94 23.28 -9.13
C GLY A 207 19.17 24.56 -9.49
N PHE A 208 18.61 25.29 -8.52
CA PHE A 208 17.71 26.43 -8.78
C PHE A 208 18.41 27.80 -8.77
N VAL A 209 19.60 27.88 -8.19
CA VAL A 209 20.33 29.13 -7.95
C VAL A 209 20.81 29.79 -9.25
N ASN A 210 20.83 29.07 -10.38
CA ASN A 210 21.44 29.51 -11.63
C ASN A 210 20.51 29.54 -12.85
N VAL A 211 19.18 29.61 -12.67
CA VAL A 211 18.28 29.81 -13.83
C VAL A 211 18.34 31.27 -14.27
N PRO A 212 18.88 31.59 -15.47
CA PRO A 212 19.05 32.98 -15.86
C PRO A 212 17.70 33.68 -15.95
N LYS A 213 17.60 34.88 -15.35
CA LYS A 213 16.49 35.85 -15.49
C LYS A 213 15.23 35.57 -14.67
N ILE A 214 15.19 34.50 -13.88
CA ILE A 214 14.14 34.25 -12.87
C ILE A 214 14.81 33.82 -11.56
N ASN A 215 14.27 34.23 -10.41
CA ASN A 215 14.85 33.86 -9.10
C ASN A 215 13.86 33.06 -8.26
N TYR A 216 14.32 31.95 -7.69
CA TYR A 216 13.48 31.10 -6.84
C TYR A 216 12.96 31.86 -5.61
N VAL A 217 11.67 31.73 -5.31
CA VAL A 217 11.08 32.24 -4.07
C VAL A 217 11.26 31.21 -2.99
N GLU A 218 11.96 31.56 -1.91
CA GLU A 218 12.21 30.63 -0.80
C GLU A 218 10.91 30.10 -0.19
N ASN A 219 10.93 28.83 0.21
CA ASN A 219 9.79 28.11 0.82
C ASN A 219 8.55 28.05 -0.08
N SER A 220 8.71 28.21 -1.39
CA SER A 220 7.62 28.09 -2.36
C SER A 220 7.47 26.70 -2.97
N LEU A 221 8.39 25.78 -2.65
CA LEU A 221 8.32 24.39 -3.07
C LEU A 221 7.20 23.69 -2.30
N ASP A 222 6.22 23.20 -3.03
CA ASP A 222 5.12 22.41 -2.51
C ASP A 222 4.99 21.14 -3.35
N ILE A 223 5.02 19.98 -2.68
CA ILE A 223 5.00 18.67 -3.32
C ILE A 223 3.83 17.87 -2.75
N GLY A 224 2.86 17.57 -3.62
CA GLY A 224 1.70 16.77 -3.28
C GLY A 224 1.72 15.43 -4.01
N ARG A 225 1.49 14.34 -3.26
CA ARG A 225 1.22 13.02 -3.85
C ARG A 225 -0.20 12.97 -4.38
N ILE A 226 -0.36 12.61 -5.65
CA ILE A 226 -1.65 12.38 -6.29
C ILE A 226 -1.74 10.90 -6.63
N ASP A 227 -2.64 10.21 -5.94
CA ASP A 227 -2.96 8.82 -6.19
C ASP A 227 -3.98 8.71 -7.32
N SER A 228 -3.62 7.97 -8.36
CA SER A 228 -4.44 7.73 -9.55
C SER A 228 -4.74 6.23 -9.70
N CYS A 229 -5.95 5.93 -10.20
CA CYS A 229 -6.36 4.56 -10.44
C CYS A 229 -6.15 4.18 -11.91
N ARG A 230 -5.75 2.93 -12.14
CA ARG A 230 -5.64 2.38 -13.49
C ARG A 230 -7.00 2.37 -14.19
N PRO A 231 -7.05 2.48 -15.53
CA PRO A 231 -8.28 2.27 -16.27
C PRO A 231 -8.98 0.98 -15.84
N GLY A 232 -10.27 1.07 -15.49
CA GLY A 232 -11.02 -0.05 -14.90
C GLY A 232 -11.02 -0.10 -13.38
N TYR A 233 -10.38 0.86 -12.69
CA TYR A 233 -10.42 1.08 -11.25
C TYR A 233 -10.71 2.56 -10.94
N GLY A 234 -11.28 2.85 -9.78
CA GLY A 234 -11.65 4.20 -9.35
C GLY A 234 -11.81 4.30 -7.84
N LYS A 235 -11.86 5.53 -7.33
CA LYS A 235 -12.08 5.84 -5.92
C LYS A 235 -13.57 6.05 -5.66
N ASN A 236 -14.10 5.49 -4.58
CA ASN A 236 -15.50 5.69 -4.18
C ASN A 236 -15.62 5.83 -2.66
N GLU A 237 -15.46 7.06 -2.20
CA GLU A 237 -15.54 7.45 -0.78
C GLU A 237 -16.89 7.13 -0.15
N ALA A 238 -17.99 7.19 -0.90
CA ALA A 238 -19.32 6.88 -0.40
C ALA A 238 -19.51 5.39 -0.09
N LEU A 239 -18.87 4.50 -0.89
CA LEU A 239 -18.95 3.06 -0.74
C LEU A 239 -17.86 2.51 0.21
N HIS A 240 -16.71 3.19 0.28
CA HIS A 240 -15.53 2.75 1.03
C HIS A 240 -15.08 3.83 2.02
N LYS A 241 -15.91 4.08 3.04
CA LYS A 241 -15.64 5.09 4.08
C LYS A 241 -14.34 4.86 4.84
N ASP A 242 -13.94 3.61 5.01
CA ASP A 242 -12.71 3.23 5.72
C ASP A 242 -11.45 3.32 4.81
N CYS A 243 -11.63 3.55 3.50
CA CYS A 243 -10.52 3.80 2.57
C CYS A 243 -10.97 4.64 1.35
N PRO A 244 -11.12 5.96 1.51
CA PRO A 244 -11.59 6.85 0.44
C PRO A 244 -10.59 6.94 -0.73
N ASP A 245 -9.31 6.67 -0.48
CA ASP A 245 -8.24 6.73 -1.46
C ASP A 245 -7.90 5.40 -2.14
N CYS A 246 -8.61 4.32 -1.81
CA CYS A 246 -8.40 3.01 -2.42
C CYS A 246 -8.86 2.96 -3.88
N CYS A 247 -8.04 2.42 -4.77
CA CYS A 247 -8.43 2.11 -6.14
C CYS A 247 -9.16 0.77 -6.20
N VAL A 248 -10.47 0.83 -6.40
CA VAL A 248 -11.35 -0.34 -6.51
C VAL A 248 -11.87 -0.52 -7.93
N SER A 249 -12.05 -1.75 -8.40
CA SER A 249 -12.51 -2.00 -9.78
C SER A 249 -13.83 -1.27 -10.10
N CYS A 250 -13.86 -0.52 -11.20
CA CYS A 250 -15.05 0.15 -11.70
C CYS A 250 -15.95 -0.84 -12.44
N THR A 251 -17.11 -1.14 -11.89
CA THR A 251 -18.12 -1.99 -12.54
C THR A 251 -18.90 -1.17 -13.57
N THR A 252 -18.58 -1.29 -14.85
CA THR A 252 -19.43 -0.74 -15.92
C THR A 252 -20.71 -1.58 -16.03
N ARG A 253 -21.84 -0.98 -15.68
CA ARG A 253 -23.22 -1.57 -15.62
C ARG A 253 -23.40 -2.59 -14.50
N LYS A 254 -24.27 -2.22 -13.54
CA LYS A 254 -24.90 -3.08 -12.51
C LYS A 254 -24.22 -4.44 -12.31
N THR A 255 -23.11 -4.49 -11.59
CA THR A 255 -22.75 -5.69 -10.84
C THR A 255 -22.01 -5.25 -9.61
N VAL A 256 -22.68 -5.37 -8.48
CA VAL A 256 -22.12 -5.17 -7.14
C VAL A 256 -21.11 -6.29 -6.90
N TYR A 257 -19.88 -5.98 -6.48
CA TYR A 257 -19.07 -6.94 -5.72
C TYR A 257 -19.07 -6.51 -4.26
N VAL A 258 -20.12 -6.99 -3.62
CA VAL A 258 -20.30 -7.15 -2.18
C VAL A 258 -19.23 -8.12 -1.69
N LEU A 259 -18.86 -8.09 -0.40
CA LEU A 259 -18.24 -9.25 0.25
C LEU A 259 -19.06 -10.48 -0.18
N ILE A 260 -18.57 -11.27 -1.12
CA ILE A 260 -19.17 -12.58 -1.39
C ILE A 260 -18.45 -13.51 -0.42
N PRO A 261 -18.98 -13.77 0.79
CA PRO A 261 -18.67 -15.04 1.39
C PRO A 261 -19.11 -16.07 0.35
N VAL A 262 -18.19 -16.88 -0.15
CA VAL A 262 -18.54 -18.02 -0.98
C VAL A 262 -19.30 -18.99 -0.05
N ILE A 263 -20.57 -18.72 0.16
CA ILE A 263 -21.55 -19.67 0.65
C ILE A 263 -22.24 -20.14 -0.61
N LEU A 264 -21.88 -21.32 -1.11
CA LEU A 264 -22.82 -22.07 -1.92
C LEU A 264 -22.94 -23.47 -1.34
N ASN A 265 -24.17 -23.75 -0.93
CA ASN A 265 -24.69 -25.02 -0.46
C ASN A 265 -24.52 -26.11 -1.53
N ILE A 266 -24.03 -27.27 -1.06
CA ILE A 266 -24.63 -28.61 -1.19
C ILE A 266 -25.62 -28.79 -2.36
N ILE A 267 -25.21 -29.57 -3.37
CA ILE A 267 -25.81 -30.87 -3.73
C ILE A 267 -24.65 -31.83 -4.01
#